data_AF-A0A5C3QWS1-F1
#
_entry.id   AF-A0A5C3QWS1-F1
#
_cell.length_a   1.000
_cell.length_b   1.000
_cell.length_c   1.000
_cell.angle_alpha   90.00
_cell.angle_beta   90.00
_cell.angle_gamma   90.00
#
_symmetry.space_group_name_H-M   'P 1'
#
loop_
_entity.id
_entity.type
_entity.pdbx_description
1 polymer ?
#
loop_
_entity_poly.entity_id
_entity_poly.type
_entity_poly.pdbx_seq_one_letter_code
_entity_poly.pdbx_strand_id
1 'polypeptide(L)' 'AVLFKLVAFSLSLAVLPISAYFASSKYLWQGNGTYSALTAILIANGVLIAYVIMSMVEDKAPAATPAVASQTKKVQ' A
#
# COMPACT_ATOMS: atom_id res chain seq x y z
N ALA A 1 10.41 -6.75 -6.86
CA ALA A 1 8.97 -6.40 -6.82
C ALA A 1 8.61 -5.31 -5.80
N VAL A 2 9.43 -5.05 -4.77
CA VAL A 2 9.15 -4.04 -3.73
C VAL A 2 8.92 -2.64 -4.29
N LEU A 3 9.74 -2.20 -5.27
CA LEU A 3 9.58 -0.90 -5.93
C LEU A 3 8.17 -0.69 -6.52
N PHE A 4 7.61 -1.70 -7.17
CA PHE A 4 6.26 -1.62 -7.75
C PHE A 4 5.20 -1.42 -6.67
N LYS A 5 5.33 -2.12 -5.54
CA LYS A 5 4.41 -1.99 -4.40
C LYS A 5 4.53 -0.62 -3.73
N LEU A 6 5.74 -0.10 -3.60
CA LEU A 6 5.99 1.24 -3.07
C LEU A 6 5.33 2.32 -3.93
N VAL A 7 5.49 2.23 -5.24
CA VAL A 7 4.86 3.15 -6.21
C VAL A 7 3.34 3.01 -6.18
N ALA A 8 2.82 1.79 -6.20
CA ALA A 8 1.39 1.53 -6.09
C ALA A 8 0.81 2.11 -4.78
N PHE A 9 1.54 2.01 -3.67
CA PHE A 9 1.13 2.55 -2.39
C PHE A 9 1.12 4.09 -2.38
N SER A 10 2.18 4.69 -2.89
CA SER A 10 2.29 6.15 -3.04
C SER A 10 1.15 6.72 -3.88
N LEU A 11 0.81 6.07 -5.00
CA LEU A 11 -0.34 6.43 -5.82
C LEU A 11 -1.67 6.23 -5.08
N SER A 12 -1.81 5.12 -4.34
CA SER A 12 -3.03 4.80 -3.60
C SER A 12 -3.35 5.85 -2.53
N LEU A 13 -2.33 6.42 -1.87
CA LEU A 13 -2.50 7.49 -0.89
C LEU A 13 -3.12 8.76 -1.46
N ALA A 14 -2.89 9.07 -2.74
CA ALA A 14 -3.53 10.21 -3.39
C ALA A 14 -4.87 9.78 -4.01
N VAL A 15 -4.87 8.70 -4.79
CA VAL A 15 -6.03 8.33 -5.61
C VAL A 15 -7.19 7.86 -4.76
N LEU A 16 -6.99 7.01 -3.75
CA LEU A 16 -8.10 6.44 -2.98
C LEU A 16 -8.86 7.48 -2.15
N PRO A 17 -8.22 8.36 -1.35
CA PRO A 17 -8.94 9.34 -0.55
C PRO A 17 -9.64 10.39 -1.41
N ILE A 18 -8.98 10.84 -2.49
CA ILE A 18 -9.58 11.79 -3.44
C ILE A 18 -10.79 11.15 -4.13
N SER A 19 -10.65 9.91 -4.61
CA SER A 19 -11.76 9.20 -5.23
C SER A 19 -12.90 8.98 -4.25
N ALA A 20 -12.59 8.61 -3.00
CA ALA A 20 -13.58 8.44 -1.94
C ALA A 20 -14.31 9.74 -1.61
N TYR A 21 -13.62 10.90 -1.64
CA TYR A 21 -14.25 12.20 -1.45
C TYR A 21 -15.31 12.46 -2.52
N PHE A 22 -14.93 12.39 -3.79
CA PHE A 22 -15.85 12.70 -4.89
C PHE A 22 -16.96 11.65 -5.04
N ALA A 23 -16.64 10.37 -4.83
CA ALA A 23 -17.64 9.30 -4.85
C ALA A 23 -18.64 9.45 -3.69
N SER A 24 -18.18 9.64 -2.46
CA SER A 24 -19.08 9.80 -1.31
C SER A 24 -19.92 11.07 -1.40
N SER A 25 -19.37 12.16 -1.92
CA SER A 25 -20.11 13.40 -2.17
C SER A 25 -21.28 13.19 -3.11
N LYS A 26 -21.09 12.43 -4.19
CA LYS A 26 -22.12 12.22 -5.20
C LYS A 26 -23.15 11.14 -4.81
N TYR A 27 -22.72 10.06 -4.17
CA TYR A 27 -23.59 8.88 -3.94
C TYR A 27 -24.11 8.72 -2.52
N LEU A 28 -23.37 9.18 -1.50
CA LEU A 28 -23.71 8.94 -0.09
C LEU A 28 -24.31 10.18 0.57
N TRP A 29 -23.79 11.36 0.25
CA TRP A 29 -24.03 12.57 1.05
C TRP A 29 -24.69 13.73 0.28
N GLN A 30 -25.20 13.48 -0.94
CA GLN A 30 -25.95 14.45 -1.76
C GLN A 30 -25.27 15.83 -1.89
N GLY A 31 -23.94 15.85 -2.00
CA GLY A 31 -23.16 17.08 -2.13
C GLY A 31 -22.72 17.73 -0.81
N ASN A 32 -22.99 17.12 0.36
CA ASN A 32 -22.47 17.65 1.62
C ASN A 32 -20.95 17.39 1.74
N GLY A 33 -20.18 18.46 1.55
CA GLY A 33 -18.71 18.42 1.56
C GLY A 33 -18.10 17.98 2.88
N THR A 34 -18.76 18.24 4.02
CA THR A 34 -18.24 17.90 5.35
C THR A 34 -18.22 16.38 5.57
N TYR A 35 -19.32 15.69 5.29
CA TYR A 35 -19.38 14.23 5.43
C TYR A 35 -18.51 13.51 4.39
N SER A 36 -18.37 14.10 3.20
CA SER A 36 -17.48 13.59 2.16
C SER A 36 -16.01 13.69 2.56
N ALA A 37 -15.62 14.82 3.17
CA ALA A 37 -14.28 15.01 3.73
C ALA A 37 -14.01 14.02 4.86
N LEU A 38 -14.98 13.82 5.76
CA LEU A 38 -14.86 12.84 6.84
C LEU A 38 -14.63 11.42 6.30
N THR A 39 -15.38 11.03 5.27
CA THR A 39 -15.23 9.74 4.60
C THR A 39 -13.84 9.60 3.98
N ALA A 40 -13.33 10.63 3.30
CA ALA A 40 -11.99 10.61 2.71
C ALA A 40 -10.89 10.47 3.77
N ILE A 41 -11.02 11.15 4.92
CA ILE A 41 -10.08 11.03 6.05
C ILE A 41 -10.08 9.61 6.61
N LEU A 42 -11.26 8.99 6.76
CA LEU A 42 -11.36 7.60 7.20
C LEU A 42 -10.69 6.64 6.22
N ILE A 43 -10.92 6.83 4.91
CA ILE A 43 -10.27 6.03 3.86
C ILE A 43 -8.75 6.23 3.86
N ALA A 44 -8.24 7.45 4.00
CA ALA A 44 -6.80 7.72 4.07
C ALA A 44 -6.11 6.99 5.23
N ASN A 45 -6.71 7.03 6.42
CA ASN A 45 -6.22 6.29 7.57
C ASN A 45 -6.30 4.76 7.35
N GLY A 46 -7.36 4.28 6.70
CA GLY A 46 -7.48 2.88 6.31
C GLY A 46 -6.37 2.42 5.36
N VAL A 47 -5.99 3.26 4.38
CA VAL A 47 -4.89 2.97 3.45
C VAL A 47 -3.55 2.85 4.20
N LEU A 48 -3.29 3.73 5.17
CA LEU A 48 -2.10 3.63 6.02
C LEU A 48 -2.07 2.33 6.84
N ILE A 49 -3.20 1.93 7.42
CA ILE A 49 -3.27 0.67 8.18
C ILE A 49 -3.03 -0.52 7.23
N ALA A 50 -3.65 -0.53 6.06
CA ALA A 50 -3.47 -1.59 5.07
C ALA A 50 -2.00 -1.73 4.64
N TYR A 51 -1.28 -0.62 4.49
CA TYR A 51 0.16 -0.62 4.22
C TYR A 51 0.98 -1.29 5.31
N VAL A 52 0.72 -0.91 6.55
CA VAL A 52 1.44 -1.46 7.70
C VAL A 52 1.24 -2.97 7.73
N ILE A 53 0.00 -3.44 7.56
CA ILE A 53 -0.30 -4.88 7.52
C ILE A 53 0.44 -5.56 6.36
N MET A 54 0.37 -4.99 5.15
CA MET A 54 1.07 -5.52 3.98
C MET A 54 2.58 -5.61 4.20
N SER A 55 3.17 -4.57 4.77
CA SER A 55 4.59 -4.52 5.13
C SER A 55 4.96 -5.62 6.13
N MET A 56 4.14 -5.81 7.17
CA MET A 56 4.38 -6.87 8.17
C MET A 56 4.28 -8.29 7.58
N VAL A 57 3.40 -8.50 6.60
CA VAL A 57 3.28 -9.79 5.90
C VAL A 57 4.50 -10.02 5.00
N GLU A 58 4.99 -8.97 4.33
CA GLU A 58 6.19 -9.06 3.50
C GLU A 58 7.46 -9.30 4.31
N ASP A 59 7.59 -8.67 5.48
CA ASP A 59 8.73 -8.89 6.39
C ASP A 59 8.80 -10.33 6.92
N LYS A 60 7.67 -11.05 6.95
CA LYS A 60 7.61 -12.45 7.40
C LYS A 60 7.92 -13.47 6.31
N ALA A 61 7.92 -13.08 5.04
CA ALA A 61 8.38 -13.97 3.98
C ALA A 61 9.90 -14.13 4.13
N PRO A 62 10.43 -15.35 4.39
CA PRO A 62 11.86 -15.53 4.47
C PRO A 62 12.47 -15.06 3.16
N ALA A 63 13.43 -14.15 3.24
CA ALA A 63 14.25 -13.78 2.11
C ALA A 63 14.72 -15.08 1.46
N ALA A 64 14.24 -15.37 0.24
CA ALA A 64 14.73 -16.49 -0.52
C ALA A 64 16.24 -16.33 -0.56
N THR A 65 16.92 -17.23 0.15
CA THR A 65 18.37 -17.23 0.31
C THR A 65 18.96 -17.10 -1.09
N PRO A 66 19.73 -16.05 -1.41
CA PRO A 66 20.50 -16.05 -2.63
C PRO A 66 21.35 -17.30 -2.55
N ALA A 67 21.09 -18.27 -3.43
CA ALA A 67 21.78 -19.53 -3.47
C ALA A 67 23.27 -19.27 -3.30
N VAL A 68 23.82 -19.77 -2.20
CA VAL A 68 25.24 -19.76 -1.90
C VAL A 68 25.93 -20.29 -3.14
N ALA A 69 26.57 -19.38 -3.89
CA ALA A 69 27.36 -19.72 -5.05
C ALA A 69 28.37 -20.77 -4.58
N SER A 70 28.17 -21.99 -5.06
CA SER A 70 29.02 -23.12 -4.76
C SER A 70 30.39 -22.86 -5.37
N GLN A 71 31.28 -22.19 -4.64
CA GLN A 71 32.72 -22.25 -4.89
C GLN A 71 33.28 -23.51 -4.24
N THR A 72 32.94 -24.66 -4.81
CA THR A 72 33.77 -25.84 -4.68
C THR A 72 34.80 -25.82 -5.80
N LYS A 73 36.07 -25.93 -5.42
CA LYS A 73 37.17 -26.47 -6.24
C LYS A 73 37.74 -25.54 -7.31
N LYS A 74 38.85 -24.87 -6.98
CA LYS A 74 40.05 -24.79 -7.84
C LYS A 74 41.29 -24.53 -6.97
N VAL A 75 42.11 -25.59 -6.83
CA VAL A 75 43.60 -25.57 -6.76
C VAL A 75 44.16 -24.94 -5.47
N GLN A 76 44.44 -25.66 -4.38
CA GLN A 76 45.48 -26.71 -4.20
C GLN A 76 46.70 -26.54 -5.11
#